data_AF-A0A9W7EZW6-F1
#
_entry.id   AF-A0A9W7EZW6-F1
#
_cell.length_a   1.000
_cell.length_b   1.000
_cell.length_c   1.000
_cell.angle_alpha   90.00
_cell.angle_beta   90.00
_cell.angle_gamma   90.00
#
_symmetry.space_group_name_H-M   'P 1'
#
loop_
_entity.id
_entity.type
_entity.pdbx_description
1 polymer ?
#
loop_
_entity_poly.entity_id
_entity_poly.type
_entity_poly.pdbx_seq_one_letter_code
_entity_poly.pdbx_strand_id
1 'polypeptide(L)'
;MIVLSCWILLLCLIDVSGFNHFRGVVIVNDSPARQKQQSGSRFSTARVGVVVRGAQGGGGDDNGGDDKEQIEDGNTLLGRFLNPKIDDVGLPLADALIAGIVAPVSVVFVCGVQRYSPTWLVATLPPTSALNNALRLFPATLSHGALLAGCWLLGALASKSFEKEAFGKDFSVVLTRVLAGGAFASGLLVLLTQADLFIEYGRWVQGGESPEIDLRLLKAFAELALDISVEAAWMLFWRIYRASITTV
;
A
#
# COMPACT_ATOMS: atom_id res chain seq x y z
N MET A 1 4.93 -5.46 28.96
CA MET A 1 4.38 -4.09 29.05
C MET A 1 5.10 -3.08 28.16
N ILE A 2 6.44 -3.04 28.09
CA ILE A 2 7.19 -2.05 27.28
C ILE A 2 6.95 -2.17 25.75
N VAL A 3 6.74 -3.39 25.24
CA VAL A 3 6.45 -3.62 23.81
C VAL A 3 5.03 -3.17 23.44
N LEU A 4 4.06 -3.30 24.35
CA LEU A 4 2.68 -2.86 24.15
C LEU A 4 2.59 -1.32 24.06
N SER A 5 3.42 -0.61 24.83
CA SER A 5 3.52 0.85 24.76
C SER A 5 4.19 1.34 23.48
N CYS A 6 5.18 0.61 22.94
CA CYS A 6 5.80 0.94 21.65
C CYS A 6 4.82 0.75 20.48
N TRP A 7 3.92 -0.22 20.63
CA TRP A 7 2.87 -0.56 19.67
C TRP A 7 1.71 0.44 19.63
N ILE A 8 1.26 0.94 20.79
CA ILE A 8 0.29 2.04 20.86
C ILE A 8 0.88 3.31 20.24
N LEU A 9 2.18 3.57 20.43
CA LEU A 9 2.85 4.69 19.78
C LEU A 9 2.95 4.52 18.26
N LEU A 10 3.17 3.29 17.77
CA LEU A 10 3.18 3.00 16.32
C LEU A 10 1.79 3.17 15.69
N LEU A 11 0.75 2.68 16.37
CA LEU A 11 -0.64 2.85 15.93
C LEU A 11 -1.10 4.32 16.03
N CYS A 12 -0.71 5.06 17.08
CA CYS A 12 -0.96 6.49 17.19
C CYS A 12 -0.19 7.32 16.13
N LEU A 13 1.02 6.90 15.74
CA LEU A 13 1.77 7.55 14.66
C LEU A 13 1.12 7.32 13.28
N ILE A 14 0.53 6.15 13.05
CA ILE A 14 -0.23 5.83 11.83
C ILE A 14 -1.55 6.62 11.80
N ASP A 15 -2.26 6.73 12.93
CA ASP A 15 -3.52 7.47 13.05
C ASP A 15 -3.34 8.99 12.88
N VAL A 16 -2.30 9.58 13.47
CA VAL A 16 -2.02 11.03 13.37
C VAL A 16 -1.55 11.46 11.97
N SER A 17 -0.91 10.55 11.22
CA SER A 17 -0.40 10.84 9.87
C SER A 17 -1.47 10.61 8.78
N GLY A 18 -2.34 9.61 8.95
CA GLY A 18 -3.43 9.31 8.00
C GLY A 18 -4.60 10.29 8.05
N PHE A 19 -4.91 10.85 9.22
CA PHE A 19 -6.11 11.69 9.39
C PHE A 19 -5.92 13.15 8.93
N ASN A 20 -4.69 13.67 8.93
CA ASN A 20 -4.43 15.05 8.52
C ASN A 20 -4.31 15.24 7.00
N HIS A 21 -4.02 14.19 6.23
CA HIS A 21 -3.94 14.32 4.76
C HIS A 21 -5.32 14.19 4.07
N PHE A 22 -6.31 13.54 4.70
CA PHE A 22 -7.65 13.35 4.14
C PHE A 22 -8.63 14.52 4.38
N ARG A 23 -8.29 15.49 5.23
CA ARG A 23 -9.13 16.68 5.48
C ARG A 23 -9.05 17.77 4.39
N GLY A 24 -8.21 17.60 3.38
CA GLY A 24 -8.04 18.58 2.28
C GLY A 24 -8.99 18.42 1.09
N VAL A 25 -9.77 17.34 1.01
CA VAL A 25 -10.74 17.12 -0.09
C VAL A 25 -12.16 17.41 0.41
N VAL A 26 -12.40 18.68 0.76
CA VAL A 26 -13.76 19.22 0.79
C VAL A 26 -13.98 19.87 -0.57
N ILE A 27 -14.81 19.22 -1.38
CA ILE A 27 -15.32 19.74 -2.65
C ILE A 27 -16.18 20.96 -2.30
N VAL A 28 -15.59 22.16 -2.39
CA VAL A 28 -16.33 23.42 -2.44
C VAL A 28 -16.92 23.51 -3.84
N ASN A 29 -18.21 23.21 -3.93
CA ASN A 29 -18.99 23.31 -5.14
C ASN A 29 -19.44 24.78 -5.31
N ASP A 30 -18.55 25.64 -5.80
CA ASP A 30 -18.91 27.02 -6.15
C ASP A 30 -19.14 27.15 -7.66
N SER A 31 -20.42 27.24 -8.00
CA SER A 31 -20.92 27.62 -9.31
C SER A 31 -20.71 29.12 -9.53
N PRO A 32 -20.16 29.59 -10.66
CA PRO A 32 -20.21 31.00 -10.99
C PRO A 32 -21.21 31.26 -12.13
N ALA A 33 -22.32 31.86 -11.75
CA ALA A 33 -23.16 32.64 -12.64
C ALA A 33 -22.40 33.89 -13.15
N ARG A 34 -22.73 34.25 -14.39
CA ARG A 34 -22.50 35.53 -15.08
C ARG A 34 -22.13 36.73 -14.19
N GLN A 35 -21.05 37.42 -14.56
CA GLN A 35 -21.04 38.89 -14.55
C GLN A 35 -20.19 39.46 -15.70
N LYS A 36 -20.79 40.44 -16.38
CA LYS A 36 -20.24 41.24 -17.47
C LYS A 36 -19.36 42.39 -16.93
N GLN A 37 -18.47 42.86 -17.82
CA GLN A 37 -18.09 44.27 -18.04
C GLN A 37 -17.16 44.97 -17.03
N GLN A 38 -15.92 45.24 -17.48
CA GLN A 38 -15.32 46.58 -17.76
C GLN A 38 -13.78 46.45 -17.77
N SER A 39 -13.10 46.68 -18.89
CA SER A 39 -12.57 47.98 -19.37
C SER A 39 -11.24 48.37 -18.73
N GLY A 40 -10.19 48.51 -19.56
CA GLY A 40 -9.21 49.58 -19.37
C GLY A 40 -7.72 49.22 -19.21
N SER A 41 -6.98 49.40 -20.31
CA SER A 41 -5.62 49.97 -20.40
C SER A 41 -4.36 49.13 -20.13
N ARG A 42 -3.65 48.86 -21.25
CA ARG A 42 -2.21 49.09 -21.53
C ARG A 42 -1.21 49.02 -20.36
N PHE A 43 -0.25 48.09 -20.47
CA PHE A 43 1.16 48.48 -20.55
C PHE A 43 2.02 47.40 -21.24
N SER A 44 2.87 47.87 -22.14
CA SER A 44 3.85 47.13 -22.93
C SER A 44 5.14 46.96 -22.12
N THR A 45 5.81 45.81 -22.19
CA THR A 45 7.29 45.75 -22.25
C THR A 45 7.72 44.42 -22.85
N ALA A 46 8.52 44.54 -23.91
CA ALA A 46 9.09 43.47 -24.72
C ALA A 46 10.21 42.70 -24.02
N ARG A 47 10.43 41.45 -24.45
CA ARG A 47 11.74 40.78 -24.64
C ARG A 47 11.50 39.60 -25.60
N VAL A 48 11.85 39.74 -26.89
CA VAL A 48 13.13 39.31 -27.51
C VAL A 48 13.33 37.81 -27.34
N GLY A 49 12.89 37.00 -28.30
CA GLY A 49 13.72 36.38 -29.35
C GLY A 49 13.73 34.86 -29.09
N VAL A 50 13.35 33.98 -30.01
CA VAL A 50 14.06 33.64 -31.24
C VAL A 50 13.04 33.13 -32.27
N VAL A 51 13.15 33.68 -33.47
CA VAL A 51 12.41 33.31 -34.68
C VAL A 51 13.07 32.07 -35.29
N VAL A 52 12.34 30.97 -35.41
CA VAL A 52 12.65 29.90 -36.36
C VAL A 52 11.60 29.97 -37.46
N ARG A 53 12.01 30.53 -38.61
CA ARG A 53 11.20 30.75 -39.80
C ARG A 53 11.28 29.48 -40.66
N GLY A 54 10.23 28.68 -40.68
CA GLY A 54 10.09 27.51 -41.54
C GLY A 54 8.93 27.70 -42.51
N ALA A 55 9.27 27.84 -43.79
CA ALA A 55 8.55 27.57 -45.03
C ALA A 55 7.03 27.81 -45.19
N GLN A 56 6.74 28.41 -46.33
CA GLN A 56 5.48 28.87 -46.89
C GLN A 56 4.76 27.77 -47.68
N GLY A 57 3.44 27.67 -47.52
CA GLY A 57 2.48 26.93 -48.36
C GLY A 57 1.16 26.82 -47.57
N GLY A 58 -0.03 27.22 -48.04
CA GLY A 58 -0.51 27.49 -49.38
C GLY A 58 -1.68 26.56 -49.67
N GLY A 59 -2.90 26.98 -49.28
CA GLY A 59 -4.16 26.47 -49.86
C GLY A 59 -5.02 25.52 -49.02
N GLY A 60 -6.32 25.84 -48.98
CA GLY A 60 -7.41 24.86 -49.20
C GLY A 60 -7.99 24.12 -47.99
N ASP A 61 -9.20 24.54 -47.61
CA ASP A 61 -10.43 23.75 -47.34
C ASP A 61 -10.44 22.54 -46.37
N ASP A 62 -11.53 22.54 -45.59
CA ASP A 62 -12.29 21.40 -45.08
C ASP A 62 -11.59 20.33 -44.22
N ASN A 63 -11.90 20.31 -42.91
CA ASN A 63 -12.64 19.22 -42.26
C ASN A 63 -12.49 19.22 -40.73
N GLY A 64 -13.52 18.67 -40.09
CA GLY A 64 -13.33 17.86 -38.89
C GLY A 64 -13.27 18.65 -37.59
N GLY A 65 -14.45 18.78 -36.96
CA GLY A 65 -14.50 18.82 -35.51
C GLY A 65 -13.95 17.50 -34.98
N ASP A 66 -12.62 17.42 -34.85
CA ASP A 66 -11.97 16.39 -34.06
C ASP A 66 -12.18 16.77 -32.60
N ASP A 67 -13.25 16.23 -32.04
CA ASP A 67 -13.40 15.98 -30.63
C ASP A 67 -12.18 15.17 -30.18
N LYS A 68 -11.08 15.85 -29.84
CA LYS A 68 -10.03 15.30 -29.00
C LYS A 68 -10.63 15.14 -27.61
N GLU A 69 -11.44 14.11 -27.47
CA GLU A 69 -11.65 13.39 -26.23
C GLU A 69 -10.25 12.93 -25.79
N GLN A 70 -9.54 13.84 -25.11
CA GLN A 70 -8.36 13.49 -24.32
C GLN A 70 -8.91 12.56 -23.25
N ILE A 71 -8.84 11.27 -23.54
CA ILE A 71 -9.19 10.26 -22.58
C ILE A 71 -8.24 10.45 -21.41
N GLU A 72 -8.74 10.99 -20.30
CA GLU A 72 -8.07 11.07 -18.99
C GLU A 72 -7.89 9.66 -18.39
N ASP A 73 -7.43 8.71 -19.21
CA ASP A 73 -7.33 7.28 -18.89
C ASP A 73 -6.18 6.96 -17.92
N GLY A 74 -5.39 7.96 -17.52
CA GLY A 74 -4.21 7.78 -16.68
C GLY A 74 -4.44 7.79 -15.17
N ASN A 75 -5.62 8.23 -14.69
CA ASN A 75 -5.82 8.53 -13.27
C ASN A 75 -6.89 7.70 -12.56
N THR A 76 -7.61 6.84 -13.26
CA THR A 76 -8.60 5.95 -12.64
C THR A 76 -7.89 4.92 -11.77
N LEU A 77 -8.37 4.68 -10.54
CA LEU A 77 -7.77 3.71 -9.61
C LEU A 77 -7.56 2.33 -10.23
N LEU A 78 -8.47 1.93 -11.14
CA LEU A 78 -8.37 0.69 -11.91
C LEU A 78 -7.21 0.69 -12.92
N GLY A 79 -6.89 1.84 -13.53
CA GLY A 79 -5.76 1.97 -14.46
C GLY A 79 -4.41 1.66 -13.78
N ARG A 80 -4.30 1.91 -12.46
CA ARG A 80 -3.09 1.57 -11.68
C ARG A 80 -2.88 0.06 -11.52
N PHE A 81 -3.96 -0.72 -11.49
CA PHE A 81 -3.90 -2.17 -11.41
C PHE A 81 -3.80 -2.82 -12.80
N LEU A 82 -4.47 -2.24 -13.80
CA LEU A 82 -4.56 -2.80 -15.14
C LEU A 82 -3.35 -2.47 -16.01
N ASN A 83 -2.61 -1.41 -15.70
CA ASN A 83 -1.40 -1.04 -16.43
C ASN A 83 -0.26 -0.60 -15.48
N PRO A 84 0.28 -1.52 -14.65
CA PRO A 84 1.30 -1.18 -13.67
C PRO A 84 2.64 -0.91 -14.36
N LYS A 85 3.29 0.19 -14.00
CA LYS A 85 4.65 0.49 -14.45
C LYS A 85 5.66 -0.03 -13.43
N ILE A 86 6.44 -1.03 -13.83
CA ILE A 86 7.50 -1.64 -13.03
C ILE A 86 8.83 -1.25 -13.66
N ASP A 87 9.55 -0.32 -13.02
CA ASP A 87 10.84 0.16 -13.54
C ASP A 87 12.02 -0.71 -13.06
N ASP A 88 11.80 -1.56 -12.04
CA ASP A 88 12.80 -2.51 -11.54
C ASP A 88 12.14 -3.84 -11.16
N VAL A 89 12.50 -4.91 -11.88
CA VAL A 89 11.94 -6.26 -11.69
C VAL A 89 12.46 -6.92 -10.41
N GLY A 90 13.65 -6.55 -9.92
CA GLY A 90 14.21 -7.10 -8.69
C GLY A 90 13.49 -6.63 -7.43
N LEU A 91 12.84 -5.46 -7.49
CA LEU A 91 12.17 -4.86 -6.34
C LEU A 91 10.89 -5.62 -5.92
N PRO A 92 9.94 -5.96 -6.82
CA PRO A 92 8.81 -6.83 -6.48
C PRO A 92 9.24 -8.20 -5.94
N LEU A 93 10.31 -8.79 -6.49
CA LEU A 93 10.79 -10.09 -6.03
C LEU A 93 11.35 -10.01 -4.60
N ALA A 94 12.17 -9.00 -4.31
CA ALA A 94 12.69 -8.78 -2.97
C ALA A 94 11.57 -8.51 -1.96
N ASP A 95 10.60 -7.67 -2.32
CA ASP A 95 9.42 -7.40 -1.52
C ASP A 95 8.62 -8.68 -1.23
N ALA A 96 8.40 -9.53 -2.24
CA ALA A 96 7.70 -10.81 -2.08
C ALA A 96 8.45 -11.78 -1.15
N LEU A 97 9.78 -11.82 -1.21
CA LEU A 97 10.60 -12.65 -0.33
C LEU A 97 10.59 -12.14 1.12
N ILE A 98 10.64 -10.82 1.31
CA ILE A 98 10.62 -10.22 2.63
C ILE A 98 9.25 -10.42 3.29
N ALA A 99 8.18 -10.05 2.59
CA ALA A 99 6.82 -10.23 3.09
C ALA A 99 6.45 -11.72 3.23
N GLY A 100 6.91 -12.57 2.30
CA GLY A 100 6.54 -13.99 2.27
C GLY A 100 7.37 -14.92 3.13
N ILE A 101 8.59 -14.53 3.51
CA ILE A 101 9.49 -15.38 4.30
C ILE A 101 10.00 -14.64 5.54
N VAL A 102 10.63 -13.48 5.37
CA VAL A 102 11.32 -12.79 6.47
C VAL A 102 10.32 -12.32 7.54
N ALA A 103 9.22 -11.70 7.13
CA ALA A 103 8.18 -11.23 8.03
C ALA A 103 7.52 -12.38 8.83
N PRO A 104 6.96 -13.44 8.21
CA PRO A 104 6.31 -14.51 8.97
C PRO A 104 7.30 -15.31 9.84
N VAL A 105 8.56 -15.51 9.40
CA VAL A 105 9.59 -16.11 10.27
C VAL A 105 9.87 -15.25 11.49
N SER A 106 9.88 -13.92 11.33
CA SER A 106 10.04 -12.99 12.46
C SER A 106 8.85 -13.05 13.42
N VAL A 107 7.62 -13.18 12.90
CA VAL A 107 6.42 -13.39 13.72
C VAL A 107 6.53 -14.69 14.52
N VAL A 108 6.91 -15.80 13.87
CA VAL A 108 7.13 -17.10 14.56
C VAL A 108 8.17 -16.96 15.67
N PHE A 109 9.28 -16.26 15.40
CA PHE A 109 10.32 -16.01 16.39
C PHE A 109 9.81 -15.21 17.58
N VAL A 110 9.12 -14.08 17.35
CA VAL A 110 8.54 -13.22 18.41
C VAL A 110 7.54 -14.01 19.25
N CYS A 111 6.63 -14.74 18.60
CA CYS A 111 5.65 -15.60 19.25
C CYS A 111 6.32 -16.68 20.10
N GLY A 112 7.37 -17.33 19.58
CA GLY A 112 8.14 -18.34 20.30
C GLY A 112 8.81 -17.79 21.57
N VAL A 113 9.39 -16.60 21.51
CA VAL A 113 9.96 -15.90 22.68
C VAL A 113 8.87 -15.58 23.72
N GLN A 114 7.68 -15.19 23.26
CA GLN A 114 6.54 -14.85 24.13
C GLN A 114 5.74 -16.07 24.60
N ARG A 115 6.12 -17.30 24.22
CA ARG A 115 5.38 -18.54 24.47
C ARG A 115 3.92 -18.48 24.00
N TYR A 116 3.68 -17.70 22.95
CA TYR A 116 2.40 -17.59 22.27
C TYR A 116 2.44 -18.41 20.98
N SER A 117 1.33 -19.10 20.66
CA SER A 117 1.21 -19.86 19.40
C SER A 117 0.12 -19.25 18.53
N PRO A 118 0.47 -18.73 17.34
CA PRO A 118 -0.51 -18.23 16.39
C PRO A 118 -1.51 -19.33 16.00
N THR A 119 -2.76 -18.95 15.71
CA THR A 119 -3.80 -19.88 15.23
C THR A 119 -3.47 -20.50 13.89
N TRP A 120 -2.83 -19.74 13.01
CA TRP A 120 -2.41 -20.22 11.69
C TRP A 120 -1.21 -21.18 11.75
N LEU A 121 -0.48 -21.21 12.87
CA LEU A 121 0.70 -22.05 13.08
C LEU A 121 0.32 -23.41 13.69
N VAL A 122 -0.59 -24.15 13.04
CA VAL A 122 -0.97 -25.52 13.46
C VAL A 122 -0.11 -26.53 12.71
N ALA A 123 0.60 -27.38 13.47
CA ALA A 123 1.34 -28.49 12.89
C ALA A 123 0.37 -29.56 12.37
N THR A 124 0.26 -29.72 11.05
CA THR A 124 -0.68 -30.63 10.38
C THR A 124 -0.22 -32.09 10.32
N LEU A 125 1.00 -32.42 10.76
CA LEU A 125 1.59 -33.76 10.64
C LEU A 125 1.76 -34.48 11.99
N PRO A 126 1.53 -35.81 12.07
CA PRO A 126 1.59 -36.58 13.32
C PRO A 126 2.98 -36.59 13.98
N PRO A 127 3.09 -36.59 15.33
CA PRO A 127 4.34 -36.55 16.09
C PRO A 127 5.17 -37.82 15.91
N THR A 128 6.26 -37.72 15.13
CA THR A 128 7.11 -38.86 14.80
C THR A 128 8.61 -38.60 15.03
N SER A 129 9.06 -37.33 15.17
CA SER A 129 10.43 -36.98 15.62
C SER A 129 10.63 -35.47 15.82
N ALA A 130 11.65 -35.07 16.59
CA ALA A 130 11.98 -33.66 16.85
C ALA A 130 12.43 -32.88 15.59
N LEU A 131 13.11 -33.53 14.64
CA LEU A 131 13.53 -32.93 13.37
C LEU A 131 12.33 -32.70 12.43
N ASN A 132 11.30 -33.55 12.53
CA ASN A 132 10.01 -33.33 11.88
C ASN A 132 9.23 -32.15 12.47
N ASN A 133 9.53 -31.69 13.69
CA ASN A 133 8.76 -30.61 14.33
C ASN A 133 9.06 -29.23 13.73
N ALA A 134 10.29 -28.98 13.28
CA ALA A 134 10.63 -27.73 12.60
C ALA A 134 10.10 -27.70 11.16
N LEU A 135 10.24 -28.81 10.43
CA LEU A 135 9.71 -28.97 9.07
C LEU A 135 8.18 -28.89 9.01
N ARG A 136 7.48 -29.20 10.10
CA ARG A 136 6.01 -29.06 10.22
C ARG A 136 5.50 -27.64 10.13
N LEU A 137 6.30 -26.69 10.59
CA LEU A 137 5.89 -25.29 10.65
C LEU A 137 6.06 -24.63 9.28
N PHE A 138 6.89 -25.21 8.41
CA PHE A 138 7.24 -24.64 7.13
C PHE A 138 6.05 -24.46 6.18
N PRO A 139 5.17 -25.46 5.95
CA PRO A 139 4.02 -25.28 5.04
C PRO A 139 3.06 -24.20 5.52
N ALA A 140 2.74 -24.18 6.82
CA ALA A 140 1.83 -23.19 7.41
C ALA A 140 2.42 -21.77 7.37
N THR A 141 3.71 -21.64 7.67
CA THR A 141 4.43 -20.35 7.60
C THR A 141 4.50 -19.84 6.16
N LEU A 142 4.76 -20.73 5.20
CA LEU A 142 4.85 -20.37 3.79
C LEU A 142 3.48 -19.99 3.21
N SER A 143 2.40 -20.70 3.56
CA SER A 143 1.06 -20.35 3.09
C SER A 143 0.60 -19.02 3.66
N HIS A 144 0.86 -18.77 4.94
CA HIS A 144 0.56 -17.49 5.58
C HIS A 144 1.40 -16.35 4.98
N GLY A 145 2.69 -16.59 4.80
CA GLY A 145 3.60 -15.66 4.14
C GLY A 145 3.19 -15.34 2.71
N ALA A 146 2.72 -16.31 1.93
CA ALA A 146 2.25 -16.07 0.57
C ALA A 146 1.03 -15.12 0.55
N LEU A 147 0.14 -15.23 1.54
CA LEU A 147 -1.00 -14.33 1.70
C LEU A 147 -0.54 -12.91 2.05
N LEU A 148 0.38 -12.76 3.00
CA LEU A 148 0.98 -11.47 3.38
C LEU A 148 1.66 -10.81 2.17
N ALA A 149 2.54 -11.55 1.48
CA ALA A 149 3.21 -11.09 0.28
C ALA A 149 2.21 -10.68 -0.82
N GLY A 150 1.13 -11.46 -1.02
CA GLY A 150 0.06 -11.09 -1.96
C GLY A 150 -0.59 -9.76 -1.59
N CYS A 151 -0.90 -9.54 -0.31
CA CYS A 151 -1.49 -8.30 0.16
C CYS A 151 -0.55 -7.12 -0.02
N TRP A 152 0.73 -7.29 0.34
CA TRP A 152 1.74 -6.27 0.14
C TRP A 152 1.93 -5.92 -1.34
N LEU A 153 2.07 -6.91 -2.22
CA LEU A 153 2.28 -6.67 -3.65
C LEU A 153 1.11 -5.89 -4.27
N LEU A 154 -0.14 -6.25 -3.92
CA LEU A 154 -1.32 -5.51 -4.37
C LEU A 154 -1.32 -4.07 -3.83
N GLY A 155 -0.95 -3.87 -2.56
CA GLY A 155 -0.80 -2.54 -1.98
C GLY A 155 0.29 -1.72 -2.67
N ALA A 156 1.45 -2.32 -2.92
CA ALA A 156 2.58 -1.68 -3.58
C ALA A 156 2.27 -1.30 -5.03
N LEU A 157 1.46 -2.10 -5.74
CA LEU A 157 0.95 -1.74 -7.06
C LEU A 157 -0.04 -0.58 -6.98
N ALA A 158 -0.98 -0.61 -6.02
CA ALA A 158 -1.97 0.45 -5.81
C ALA A 158 -1.32 1.81 -5.52
N SER A 159 -0.21 1.81 -4.77
CA SER A 159 0.56 2.99 -4.38
C SER A 159 1.69 3.36 -5.34
N LYS A 160 1.82 2.67 -6.49
CA LYS A 160 2.88 2.92 -7.48
C LYS A 160 4.29 2.83 -6.89
N SER A 161 4.49 1.91 -5.95
CA SER A 161 5.75 1.71 -5.21
C SER A 161 6.85 1.04 -6.04
N PHE A 162 6.55 0.60 -7.27
CA PHE A 162 7.51 -0.02 -8.19
C PHE A 162 7.93 0.89 -9.35
N GLU A 163 7.44 2.12 -9.39
CA GLU A 163 7.90 3.13 -10.34
C GLU A 163 9.21 3.77 -9.89
N LYS A 164 9.99 4.30 -10.82
CA LYS A 164 11.32 4.90 -10.62
C LYS A 164 11.34 6.00 -9.57
N GLU A 165 10.27 6.77 -9.48
CA GLU A 165 10.10 7.83 -8.48
C GLU A 165 9.99 7.29 -7.05
N ALA A 166 9.54 6.05 -6.87
CA ALA A 166 9.36 5.39 -5.58
C ALA A 166 10.66 4.88 -4.94
N PHE A 167 11.79 4.94 -5.66
CA PHE A 167 13.10 4.55 -5.17
C PHE A 167 14.20 5.54 -5.58
N GLY A 168 13.80 6.77 -5.89
CA GLY A 168 14.71 7.89 -6.14
C GLY A 168 15.35 8.45 -4.87
N LYS A 169 16.08 9.56 -5.01
CA LYS A 169 16.82 10.20 -3.91
C LYS A 169 15.94 10.83 -2.83
N ASP A 170 14.64 10.99 -3.08
CA ASP A 170 13.72 11.63 -2.14
C ASP A 170 13.10 10.60 -1.18
N PHE A 171 13.63 10.55 0.05
CA PHE A 171 13.14 9.69 1.12
C PHE A 171 11.67 9.94 1.48
N SER A 172 11.17 11.18 1.31
CA SER A 172 9.79 11.52 1.63
C SER A 172 8.81 10.80 0.69
N VAL A 173 9.17 10.73 -0.60
CA VAL A 173 8.37 10.02 -1.61
C VAL A 173 8.38 8.51 -1.35
N VAL A 174 9.55 7.94 -1.04
CA VAL A 174 9.68 6.51 -0.68
C VAL A 174 8.77 6.19 0.50
N LEU A 175 8.87 6.97 1.59
CA LEU A 175 8.10 6.75 2.81
C LEU A 175 6.59 6.86 2.53
N THR A 176 6.17 7.90 1.80
CA THR A 176 4.75 8.12 1.48
C THR A 176 4.17 6.97 0.67
N ARG A 177 4.89 6.46 -0.33
CA ARG A 177 4.42 5.33 -1.16
C ARG A 177 4.39 4.02 -0.39
N VAL A 178 5.39 3.79 0.47
CA VAL A 178 5.43 2.62 1.36
C VAL A 178 4.28 2.64 2.36
N LEU A 179 4.00 3.79 2.99
CA LEU A 179 2.87 3.94 3.92
C LEU A 179 1.53 3.78 3.21
N ALA A 180 1.37 4.37 2.02
CA ALA A 180 0.15 4.21 1.22
C ALA A 180 -0.08 2.74 0.81
N GLY A 181 0.97 2.04 0.37
CA GLY A 181 0.90 0.62 0.02
C GLY A 181 0.61 -0.25 1.25
N GLY A 182 1.25 0.03 2.38
CA GLY A 182 1.01 -0.65 3.65
C GLY A 182 -0.41 -0.45 4.19
N ALA A 183 -0.96 0.76 4.07
CA ALA A 183 -2.35 1.03 4.45
C ALA A 183 -3.34 0.24 3.59
N PHE A 184 -3.10 0.16 2.27
CA PHE A 184 -3.92 -0.67 1.38
C PHE A 184 -3.81 -2.16 1.72
N ALA A 185 -2.59 -2.67 1.90
CA ALA A 185 -2.33 -4.06 2.26
C ALA A 185 -2.99 -4.43 3.60
N SER A 186 -2.90 -3.55 4.60
CA SER A 186 -3.56 -3.72 5.90
C SER A 186 -5.08 -3.82 5.76
N GLY A 187 -5.69 -2.97 4.92
CA GLY A 187 -7.12 -3.05 4.61
C GLY A 187 -7.50 -4.39 3.99
N LEU A 188 -6.69 -4.91 3.06
CA LEU A 188 -6.93 -6.22 2.46
C LEU A 188 -6.78 -7.37 3.47
N LEU A 189 -5.79 -7.31 4.37
CA LEU A 189 -5.62 -8.29 5.44
C LEU A 189 -6.79 -8.29 6.41
N VAL A 190 -7.33 -7.12 6.77
CA VAL A 190 -8.55 -7.00 7.57
C VAL A 190 -9.71 -7.69 6.85
N LEU A 191 -9.91 -7.42 5.55
CA LEU A 191 -10.98 -8.05 4.77
C LEU A 191 -10.85 -9.57 4.68
N LEU A 192 -9.63 -10.09 4.47
CA LEU A 192 -9.37 -11.53 4.43
C LEU A 192 -9.61 -12.18 5.79
N THR A 193 -9.22 -11.52 6.89
CA THR A 193 -9.50 -11.99 8.25
C THR A 193 -11.00 -12.03 8.53
N GLN A 194 -11.74 -11.01 8.07
CA GLN A 194 -13.20 -11.00 8.19
C GLN A 194 -13.87 -12.09 7.34
N ALA A 195 -13.35 -12.36 6.14
CA ALA A 195 -13.82 -13.46 5.30
C ALA A 195 -13.55 -14.83 5.93
N ASP A 196 -12.38 -15.02 6.54
CA ASP A 196 -12.03 -16.24 7.29
C ASP A 196 -13.00 -16.49 8.46
N LEU A 197 -13.25 -15.45 9.28
CA LEU A 197 -14.24 -15.52 10.37
C LEU A 197 -15.66 -15.79 9.86
N PHE A 198 -16.04 -15.21 8.72
CA PHE A 198 -17.35 -15.47 8.11
C PHE A 198 -17.48 -16.93 7.67
N ILE A 199 -16.43 -17.53 7.11
CA ILE A 199 -16.41 -18.95 6.72
C ILE A 199 -16.42 -19.85 7.96
N GLU A 200 -15.67 -19.50 9.01
CA GLU A 200 -15.59 -20.28 10.25
C GLU A 200 -16.93 -20.36 11.00
N TYR A 201 -17.65 -19.24 11.09
CA TYR A 201 -18.91 -19.15 11.86
C TYR A 201 -20.18 -19.15 11.01
N GLY A 202 -20.06 -19.08 9.68
CA GLY A 202 -21.18 -19.01 8.74
C GLY A 202 -21.98 -17.70 8.82
N ARG A 203 -21.49 -16.69 9.54
CA ARG A 203 -22.14 -15.38 9.75
C ARG A 203 -21.13 -14.30 10.11
N TRP A 204 -21.54 -13.04 10.00
CA TRP A 204 -20.74 -11.90 10.48
C TRP A 204 -20.72 -11.89 12.01
N VAL A 205 -19.53 -12.06 12.56
CA VAL A 205 -19.31 -12.20 14.00
C VAL A 205 -19.15 -10.82 14.64
N GLN A 206 -19.80 -10.60 15.78
CA GLN A 206 -19.70 -9.37 16.55
C GLN A 206 -19.21 -9.66 17.98
N GLY A 207 -18.55 -8.68 18.59
CA GLY A 207 -18.13 -8.77 19.99
C GLY A 207 -19.34 -8.76 20.93
N GLY A 208 -19.28 -9.57 21.98
CA GLY A 208 -20.29 -9.66 23.03
C GLY A 208 -21.35 -10.75 22.82
N GLU A 209 -21.22 -11.59 21.78
CA GLU A 209 -22.15 -12.70 21.55
C GLU A 209 -21.88 -13.90 22.48
N SER A 210 -20.61 -14.30 22.63
CA SER A 210 -20.18 -15.36 23.55
C SER A 210 -18.71 -15.16 23.95
N PRO A 211 -18.29 -15.62 25.15
CA PRO A 211 -16.91 -15.47 25.59
C PRO A 211 -15.91 -16.22 24.70
N GLU A 212 -16.32 -17.34 24.08
CA GLU A 212 -15.48 -18.09 23.14
C GLU A 212 -15.25 -17.32 21.84
N ILE A 213 -16.31 -16.69 21.31
CA ILE A 213 -16.26 -15.84 20.13
C ILE A 213 -15.38 -14.62 20.39
N ASP A 214 -15.57 -13.95 21.53
CA ASP A 214 -14.78 -12.78 21.91
C ASP A 214 -13.29 -13.10 22.04
N LEU A 215 -12.97 -14.27 22.61
CA LEU A 215 -11.59 -14.75 22.71
C LEU A 215 -10.99 -15.03 21.32
N ARG A 216 -11.75 -15.63 20.40
CA ARG A 216 -11.31 -15.86 19.01
C ARG A 216 -11.08 -14.55 18.26
N LEU A 217 -11.98 -13.57 18.40
CA LEU A 217 -11.85 -12.24 17.80
C LEU A 217 -10.63 -11.50 18.33
N LEU A 218 -10.44 -11.50 19.65
CA LEU A 218 -9.28 -10.87 20.28
C LEU A 218 -7.97 -11.52 19.81
N LYS A 219 -7.96 -12.84 19.68
CA LYS A 219 -6.81 -13.60 19.17
C LYS A 219 -6.53 -13.27 17.70
N ALA A 220 -7.54 -13.26 16.85
CA ALA A 220 -7.43 -12.89 15.43
C ALA A 220 -6.89 -11.45 15.28
N PHE A 221 -7.41 -10.52 16.09
CA PHE A 221 -6.97 -9.14 16.10
C PHE A 221 -5.50 -9.01 16.51
N ALA A 222 -5.09 -9.69 17.59
CA ALA A 222 -3.70 -9.66 18.05
C ALA A 222 -2.72 -10.22 17.01
N GLU A 223 -3.10 -11.31 16.33
CA GLU A 223 -2.30 -11.92 15.25
C GLU A 223 -2.20 -10.99 14.04
N LEU A 224 -3.34 -10.47 13.57
CA LEU A 224 -3.40 -9.54 12.45
C LEU A 224 -2.55 -8.29 12.70
N ALA A 225 -2.65 -7.72 13.91
CA ALA A 225 -1.89 -6.53 14.24
C ALA A 225 -0.38 -6.84 14.26
N LEU A 226 0.02 -8.05 14.67
CA LEU A 226 1.42 -8.48 14.74
C LEU A 226 2.00 -8.67 13.35
N ASP A 227 1.23 -9.30 12.46
CA ASP A 227 1.59 -9.45 11.06
C ASP A 227 1.79 -8.08 10.40
N ILE A 228 0.80 -7.17 10.52
CA ILE A 228 0.88 -5.82 9.95
C ILE A 228 2.11 -5.07 10.47
N SER A 229 2.37 -5.12 11.78
CA SER A 229 3.46 -4.36 12.39
C SER A 229 4.83 -4.90 11.98
N VAL A 230 5.00 -6.22 11.97
CA VAL A 230 6.27 -6.87 11.60
C VAL A 230 6.52 -6.70 10.10
N GLU A 231 5.50 -6.89 9.27
CA GLU A 231 5.59 -6.67 7.82
C GLU A 231 5.93 -5.21 7.51
N ALA A 232 5.20 -4.25 8.08
CA ALA A 232 5.48 -2.83 7.88
C ALA A 232 6.89 -2.45 8.30
N ALA A 233 7.38 -2.97 9.45
CA ALA A 233 8.74 -2.71 9.91
C ALA A 233 9.79 -3.23 8.93
N TRP A 234 9.64 -4.45 8.43
CA TRP A 234 10.57 -5.04 7.47
C TRP A 234 10.53 -4.37 6.10
N MET A 235 9.33 -4.04 5.60
CA MET A 235 9.18 -3.34 4.32
C MET A 235 9.77 -1.94 4.40
N LEU A 236 9.51 -1.20 5.49
CA LEU A 236 10.08 0.11 5.71
C LEU A 236 11.60 0.05 5.81
N PHE A 237 12.14 -0.87 6.63
CA PHE A 237 13.57 -1.07 6.78
C PHE A 237 14.24 -1.36 5.43
N TRP A 238 13.72 -2.31 4.67
CA TRP A 238 14.24 -2.68 3.35
C TRP A 238 14.20 -1.51 2.37
N ARG A 239 13.10 -0.77 2.32
CA ARG A 239 12.92 0.35 1.39
C ARG A 239 13.84 1.52 1.71
N ILE A 240 14.05 1.82 2.99
CA ILE A 240 15.03 2.83 3.43
C ILE A 240 16.45 2.37 3.14
N TYR A 241 16.79 1.12 3.47
CA TYR A 241 18.11 0.54 3.19
C TYR A 241 18.43 0.62 1.69
N ARG A 242 17.48 0.23 0.85
CA ARG A 242 17.61 0.32 -0.61
C ARG A 242 17.81 1.76 -1.09
N ALA A 243 17.03 2.70 -0.57
CA ALA A 243 17.19 4.12 -0.93
C ALA A 243 18.58 4.65 -0.53
N SER A 244 19.14 4.19 0.60
CA SER A 244 20.47 4.61 1.05
C SER A 244 21.62 4.14 0.13
N ILE A 245 21.48 2.96 -0.48
CA ILE A 245 22.50 2.44 -1.41
C ILE A 245 22.38 3.03 -2.82
N THR A 246 21.20 3.53 -3.22
CA THR A 246 20.99 4.16 -4.53
C THR A 246 21.29 5.66 -4.56
N THR A 247 21.51 6.29 -3.40
CA THR A 247 21.85 7.71 -3.31
C THR A 247 23.31 8.05 -3.65
N VAL A 248 24.20 7.05 -3.66
CA VAL A 248 25.63 7.16 -4.01
C VAL A 248 25.81 7.17 -5.51
#